data_AF-A0A3N6Q0T7-F1
#
_entry.id   AF-A0A3N6Q0T7-F1
#
_cell.length_a   1.000
_cell.length_b   1.000
_cell.length_c   1.000
_cell.angle_alpha   90.00
_cell.angle_beta   90.00
_cell.angle_gamma   90.00
#
_symmetry.space_group_name_H-M   'P 1'
#
loop_
_entity.id
_entity.type
_entity.pdbx_description
1 polymer ?
#
loop_
_entity_poly.entity_id
_entity_poly.type
_entity_poly.pdbx_seq_one_letter_code
_entity_poly.pdbx_strand_id
1 'polypeptide(L)'
;MAPAISVPVAPEVPATLASSAAREATVAAAAPAALATQTVVVDPPPKQPVTQTVVVDAPPKQPELGVSGATPINTVQRNTASQRRVADERPIARRADVSVRADVARNLASARASLDKDDLMPARRALMNVLAEQPGNGQAQQMQTELASREAERDSLLGYARLCARNGQWVCAWHNAGHALTIDASSQEARALLSRAIAEQGAHASRSFDPSLPGADNQ
;
A
#
# COMPACT_ATOMS: atom_id res chain seq x y z
N MET A 1 -56.93 40.84 -33.02
CA MET A 1 -56.49 39.95 -31.92
C MET A 1 -55.48 38.97 -32.47
N ALA A 2 -54.20 39.23 -32.18
CA ALA A 2 -53.06 38.33 -32.30
C ALA A 2 -51.99 38.90 -31.35
N PRO A 3 -51.40 38.12 -30.42
CA PRO A 3 -50.37 38.64 -29.52
C PRO A 3 -48.99 38.59 -30.17
N ALA A 4 -48.24 39.69 -30.05
CA ALA A 4 -46.83 39.77 -30.37
C ALA A 4 -46.03 39.03 -29.29
N ILE A 5 -45.15 38.10 -29.72
CA ILE A 5 -44.24 37.37 -28.84
C ILE A 5 -42.91 38.14 -28.83
N SER A 6 -42.57 38.69 -27.66
CA SER A 6 -41.27 39.30 -27.37
C SER A 6 -40.17 38.23 -27.31
N VAL A 7 -39.05 38.49 -27.98
CA VAL A 7 -37.80 37.72 -27.89
C VAL A 7 -36.97 38.27 -26.72
N PRO A 8 -36.46 37.45 -25.79
CA PRO A 8 -35.50 37.91 -24.81
C PRO A 8 -34.08 38.00 -25.37
N VAL A 9 -33.47 39.15 -25.10
CA VAL A 9 -32.07 39.55 -25.33
C VAL A 9 -31.12 38.69 -24.49
N ALA A 10 -30.00 38.27 -25.10
CA ALA A 10 -28.89 37.60 -24.45
C ALA A 10 -28.04 38.59 -23.61
N PRO A 11 -27.52 38.21 -22.43
CA PRO A 11 -26.56 39.03 -21.72
C PRO A 11 -25.13 38.81 -22.25
N GLU A 12 -24.51 39.91 -22.70
CA GLU A 12 -23.06 40.05 -22.89
C GLU A 12 -22.34 39.83 -21.54
N VAL A 13 -21.29 39.00 -21.57
CA VAL A 13 -20.32 38.85 -20.49
C VAL A 13 -19.14 39.80 -20.76
N PRO A 14 -18.82 40.76 -19.88
CA PRO A 14 -17.63 41.58 -20.04
C PRO A 14 -16.38 40.77 -19.67
N ALA A 15 -15.42 40.77 -20.60
CA ALA A 15 -14.05 40.32 -20.37
C ALA A 15 -13.34 41.30 -19.43
N THR A 16 -13.11 40.89 -18.18
CA THR A 16 -12.30 41.66 -17.23
C THR A 16 -10.82 41.36 -17.45
N LEU A 17 -10.09 42.46 -17.62
CA LEU A 17 -8.67 42.59 -17.93
C LEU A 17 -7.75 41.94 -16.90
N ALA A 18 -6.60 41.51 -17.44
CA ALA A 18 -5.41 41.03 -16.78
C ALA A 18 -4.97 41.92 -15.60
N SER A 19 -4.69 41.29 -14.45
CA SER A 19 -3.97 41.92 -13.35
C SER A 19 -2.55 41.37 -13.29
N SER A 20 -1.62 42.29 -13.53
CA SER A 20 -0.21 42.29 -13.21
C SER A 20 0.09 41.69 -11.83
N ALA A 21 1.11 40.82 -11.76
CA ALA A 21 2.36 41.12 -11.05
C ALA A 21 3.20 39.84 -10.93
N ALA A 22 4.24 39.78 -11.75
CA ALA A 22 5.39 38.93 -11.49
C ALA A 22 5.95 39.30 -10.10
N ARG A 23 5.89 38.36 -9.17
CA ARG A 23 6.77 38.33 -8.01
C ARG A 23 7.71 37.16 -8.19
N GLU A 24 8.86 37.46 -8.76
CA GLU A 24 10.07 36.68 -8.58
C GLU A 24 10.34 36.56 -7.07
N ALA A 25 10.20 35.35 -6.55
CA ALA A 25 10.73 35.00 -5.24
C ALA A 25 11.92 34.08 -5.47
N THR A 26 13.10 34.67 -5.52
CA THR A 26 14.38 34.03 -5.22
C THR A 26 14.27 33.30 -3.88
N VAL A 27 14.17 31.98 -3.90
CA VAL A 27 14.44 31.17 -2.70
C VAL A 27 15.92 30.83 -2.71
N ALA A 28 16.66 31.65 -1.96
CA ALA A 28 18.02 31.37 -1.56
C ALA A 28 18.08 30.02 -0.85
N ALA A 29 19.03 29.19 -1.29
CA ALA A 29 19.45 27.98 -0.61
C ALA A 29 19.88 28.32 0.82
N ALA A 30 19.10 27.89 1.80
CA ALA A 30 19.51 27.80 3.19
C ALA A 30 19.89 26.33 3.48
N ALA A 31 21.19 26.09 3.52
CA ALA A 31 21.78 24.85 4.01
C ALA A 31 21.44 24.65 5.49
N PRO A 32 21.09 23.45 5.96
CA PRO A 32 21.17 23.15 7.38
C PRO A 32 22.63 22.90 7.77
N ALA A 33 23.09 23.72 8.71
CA ALA A 33 24.34 23.58 9.41
C ALA A 33 24.45 22.21 10.08
N ALA A 34 25.64 21.62 9.95
CA ALA A 34 26.09 20.49 10.73
C ALA A 34 26.20 20.83 12.22
N LEU A 35 25.92 19.82 13.06
CA LEU A 35 26.29 19.55 14.47
C LEU A 35 25.09 18.79 15.07
N ALA A 36 25.16 17.58 15.64
CA ALA A 36 26.27 16.84 16.20
C ALA A 36 25.98 15.33 16.11
N THR A 37 27.04 14.57 15.83
CA THR A 37 27.10 13.11 15.88
C THR A 37 26.95 12.65 17.34
N GLN A 38 25.82 12.04 17.69
CA GLN A 38 25.74 11.22 18.91
C GLN A 38 26.06 9.78 18.52
N THR A 39 27.30 9.37 18.82
CA THR A 39 27.75 7.98 18.81
C THR A 39 27.07 7.24 19.96
N VAL A 40 26.04 6.44 19.66
CA VAL A 40 25.54 5.42 20.57
C VAL A 40 26.49 4.23 20.49
N VAL A 41 27.25 4.03 21.57
CA VAL A 41 28.07 2.85 21.81
C VAL A 41 27.11 1.68 22.02
N VAL A 42 27.01 0.79 21.03
CA VAL A 42 26.36 -0.52 21.20
C VAL A 42 27.43 -1.49 21.65
N ASP A 43 27.30 -1.92 22.90
CA ASP A 43 28.11 -2.93 23.57
C ASP A 43 28.08 -4.27 22.77
N PRO A 44 29.23 -4.91 22.53
CA PRO A 44 29.29 -6.20 21.84
C PRO A 44 28.83 -7.36 22.75
N PRO A 45 28.06 -8.33 22.23
CA PRO A 45 27.71 -9.53 22.99
C PRO A 45 28.95 -10.40 23.29
N PRO A 46 29.02 -11.04 24.48
CA PRO A 46 30.19 -11.79 24.92
C PRO A 46 30.40 -13.08 24.12
N LYS A 47 31.66 -13.29 23.74
CA LYS A 47 32.21 -14.52 23.15
C LYS A 47 32.15 -15.66 24.17
N GLN A 48 31.48 -16.76 23.84
CA GLN A 48 31.64 -18.02 24.56
C GLN A 48 32.70 -18.91 23.88
N PRO A 49 33.63 -19.51 24.66
CA PRO A 49 34.67 -20.40 24.16
C PRO A 49 34.27 -21.90 24.15
N VAL A 50 34.65 -22.56 23.05
CA VAL A 50 35.08 -23.96 22.82
C VAL A 50 34.62 -25.11 23.74
N THR A 51 34.11 -26.17 23.12
CA THR A 51 34.39 -27.60 23.42
C THR A 51 33.93 -28.44 22.21
N GLN A 52 34.54 -29.54 21.77
CA GLN A 52 35.86 -30.16 21.90
C GLN A 52 35.88 -31.22 20.77
N THR A 53 36.96 -31.26 20.00
CA THR A 53 37.24 -32.35 19.05
C THR A 53 37.79 -33.54 19.82
N VAL A 54 37.18 -34.72 19.68
CA VAL A 54 37.79 -35.99 20.12
C VAL A 54 37.93 -36.90 18.90
N VAL A 55 39.19 -37.20 18.60
CA VAL A 55 39.65 -38.24 17.67
C VAL A 55 39.90 -39.49 18.50
N VAL A 56 39.33 -40.64 18.14
CA VAL A 56 39.85 -41.96 18.55
C VAL A 56 39.57 -43.00 17.46
N ASP A 57 40.67 -43.49 16.88
CA ASP A 57 41.06 -44.82 16.38
C ASP A 57 40.11 -45.82 15.68
N ALA A 58 40.73 -46.52 14.72
CA ALA A 58 40.27 -47.72 14.01
C ALA A 58 40.90 -49.02 14.63
N PRO A 59 40.89 -50.20 13.96
CA PRO A 59 39.97 -51.35 14.11
C PRO A 59 40.61 -52.58 14.83
N PRO A 60 39.91 -53.74 15.05
CA PRO A 60 39.89 -54.82 14.03
C PRO A 60 38.70 -55.83 14.04
N LYS A 61 38.56 -56.51 12.88
CA LYS A 61 38.14 -57.92 12.61
C LYS A 61 36.67 -58.41 12.69
N GLN A 62 36.19 -58.73 11.48
CA GLN A 62 35.29 -59.80 10.96
C GLN A 62 35.22 -61.13 11.75
N PRO A 63 34.15 -61.97 11.59
CA PRO A 63 33.89 -62.73 10.35
C PRO A 63 32.45 -62.82 9.81
N GLU A 64 32.42 -63.17 8.53
CA GLU A 64 31.31 -63.60 7.67
C GLU A 64 30.39 -64.66 8.29
N LEU A 65 29.11 -64.66 7.87
CA LEU A 65 28.54 -65.64 6.95
C LEU A 65 27.01 -65.46 6.89
N GLY A 66 26.50 -65.20 5.69
CA GLY A 66 25.07 -65.01 5.45
C GLY A 66 24.75 -64.97 3.96
N VAL A 67 25.14 -66.02 3.25
CA VAL A 67 24.71 -66.32 1.88
C VAL A 67 23.18 -66.48 1.86
N SER A 68 22.49 -65.70 1.03
CA SER A 68 21.51 -66.23 0.06
C SER A 68 20.75 -65.13 -0.68
N GLY A 69 20.71 -65.25 -2.01
CA GLY A 69 19.50 -64.89 -2.77
C GLY A 69 19.56 -63.62 -3.61
N ALA A 70 20.54 -63.49 -4.50
CA ALA A 70 20.37 -62.64 -5.68
C ALA A 70 19.25 -63.22 -6.57
N THR A 71 18.09 -62.54 -6.59
CA THR A 71 17.08 -62.71 -7.65
C THR A 71 17.07 -61.44 -8.50
N PRO A 72 17.49 -61.48 -9.78
CA PRO A 72 17.33 -60.35 -10.68
C PRO A 72 15.94 -60.42 -11.29
N ILE A 73 14.94 -59.77 -10.68
CA ILE A 73 13.62 -59.66 -11.30
C ILE A 73 13.11 -58.21 -11.23
N ASN A 74 12.98 -57.64 -12.44
CA ASN A 74 12.14 -56.50 -12.83
C ASN A 74 12.59 -55.06 -12.58
N THR A 75 13.74 -54.69 -13.13
CA THR A 75 14.09 -53.28 -13.43
C THR A 75 13.20 -52.66 -14.53
N VAL A 76 12.51 -53.47 -15.34
CA VAL A 76 11.65 -52.98 -16.44
C VAL A 76 10.26 -52.57 -15.94
N GLN A 77 9.68 -53.30 -14.97
CA GLN A 77 8.31 -53.05 -14.50
C GLN A 77 8.20 -51.82 -13.61
N ARG A 78 9.24 -51.51 -12.81
CA ARG A 78 9.30 -50.28 -11.99
C ARG A 78 9.37 -49.00 -12.86
N ASN A 79 10.04 -49.06 -14.01
CA ASN A 79 10.11 -47.95 -14.96
C ASN A 79 8.76 -47.62 -15.60
N THR A 80 7.92 -48.63 -15.90
CA THR A 80 6.60 -48.38 -16.51
C THR A 80 5.59 -47.75 -15.54
N ALA A 81 5.58 -48.15 -14.26
CA ALA A 81 4.71 -47.56 -13.24
C ALA A 81 5.12 -46.10 -12.91
N SER A 82 6.42 -45.82 -12.86
CA SER A 82 6.95 -44.46 -12.70
C SER A 82 6.69 -43.59 -13.94
N GLN A 83 6.81 -44.14 -15.16
CA GLN A 83 6.49 -43.41 -16.40
C GLN A 83 5.00 -43.09 -16.52
N ARG A 84 4.11 -43.98 -16.07
CA ARG A 84 2.65 -43.71 -16.05
C ARG A 84 2.29 -42.59 -15.07
N ARG A 85 2.90 -42.56 -13.88
CA ARG A 85 2.71 -41.45 -12.92
C ARG A 85 3.17 -40.11 -13.49
N VAL A 86 4.35 -40.06 -14.12
CA VAL A 86 4.86 -38.86 -14.78
C VAL A 86 3.98 -38.43 -15.97
N ALA A 87 3.39 -39.39 -16.69
CA ALA A 87 2.49 -39.11 -17.81
C ALA A 87 1.13 -38.54 -17.35
N ASP A 88 0.58 -39.00 -16.22
CA ASP A 88 -0.66 -38.49 -15.64
C ASP A 88 -0.47 -37.18 -14.85
N GLU A 89 0.72 -36.93 -14.27
CA GLU A 89 1.04 -35.68 -13.57
C GLU A 89 1.30 -34.50 -14.52
N ARG A 90 1.88 -34.76 -15.70
CA ARG A 90 2.14 -33.72 -16.73
C ARG A 90 0.92 -32.89 -17.14
N PRO A 91 -0.27 -33.46 -17.45
CA PRO A 91 -1.43 -32.67 -17.80
C PRO A 91 -1.99 -31.87 -16.60
N ILE A 92 -1.84 -32.36 -15.36
CA ILE A 92 -2.27 -31.66 -14.16
C ILE A 92 -1.35 -30.45 -13.90
N ALA A 93 -0.04 -30.65 -13.95
CA ALA A 93 0.96 -29.58 -13.81
C ALA A 93 0.76 -28.48 -14.86
N ARG A 94 0.55 -28.84 -16.14
CA ARG A 94 0.28 -27.86 -17.21
C ARG A 94 -0.99 -27.04 -16.95
N ARG A 95 -2.05 -27.65 -16.42
CA ARG A 95 -3.29 -26.95 -16.08
C ARG A 95 -3.09 -26.01 -14.89
N ALA A 96 -2.32 -26.44 -13.88
CA ALA A 96 -1.95 -25.59 -12.76
C ALA A 96 -1.14 -24.36 -13.23
N ASP A 97 -0.15 -24.55 -14.10
CA ASP A 97 0.66 -23.46 -14.66
C ASP A 97 -0.17 -22.47 -15.49
N VAL A 98 -1.18 -22.95 -16.22
CA VAL A 98 -2.12 -22.11 -16.97
C VAL A 98 -3.02 -21.34 -16.00
N SER A 99 -3.49 -21.98 -14.93
CA SER A 99 -4.29 -21.31 -13.90
C SER A 99 -3.51 -20.19 -13.23
N VAL A 100 -2.30 -20.47 -12.74
CA VAL A 100 -1.43 -19.47 -12.08
C VAL A 100 -1.17 -18.29 -13.00
N ARG A 101 -0.89 -18.52 -14.29
CA ARG A 101 -0.72 -17.43 -15.25
C ARG A 101 -1.99 -16.62 -15.45
N ALA A 102 -3.15 -17.26 -15.51
CA ALA A 102 -4.44 -16.57 -15.61
C ALA A 102 -4.73 -15.76 -14.33
N ASP A 103 -4.43 -16.30 -13.16
CA ASP A 103 -4.54 -15.62 -11.86
C ASP A 103 -3.65 -14.39 -11.78
N VAL A 104 -2.39 -14.49 -12.19
CA VAL A 104 -1.45 -13.36 -12.25
C VAL A 104 -1.99 -12.26 -13.19
N ALA A 105 -2.45 -12.63 -14.38
CA ALA A 105 -3.02 -11.67 -15.33
C ALA A 105 -4.26 -10.96 -14.77
N ARG A 106 -5.16 -11.71 -14.11
CA ARG A 106 -6.35 -11.14 -13.44
C ARG A 106 -5.97 -10.19 -12.31
N ASN A 107 -5.03 -10.57 -11.46
CA ASN A 107 -4.59 -9.73 -10.34
C ASN A 107 -3.87 -8.46 -10.84
N LEU A 108 -3.05 -8.52 -11.89
CA LEU A 108 -2.45 -7.33 -12.50
C LEU A 108 -3.52 -6.36 -13.04
N ALA A 109 -4.52 -6.88 -13.75
CA ALA A 109 -5.63 -6.07 -14.25
C ALA A 109 -6.46 -5.46 -13.10
N SER A 110 -6.72 -6.23 -12.05
CA SER A 110 -7.40 -5.74 -10.85
C SER A 110 -6.60 -4.67 -10.13
N ALA A 111 -5.28 -4.83 -10.01
CA ALA A 111 -4.40 -3.84 -9.38
C ALA A 111 -4.43 -2.52 -10.16
N ARG A 112 -4.30 -2.60 -11.48
CA ARG A 112 -4.38 -1.43 -12.36
C ARG A 112 -5.72 -0.70 -12.23
N ALA A 113 -6.82 -1.43 -12.35
CA ALA A 113 -8.16 -0.86 -12.25
C ALA A 113 -8.47 -0.28 -10.86
N SER A 114 -7.80 -0.77 -9.80
CA SER A 114 -7.93 -0.21 -8.45
C SER A 114 -7.10 1.06 -8.30
N LEU A 115 -5.87 1.10 -8.82
CA LEU A 115 -5.03 2.31 -8.86
C LEU A 115 -5.68 3.43 -9.68
N ASP A 116 -6.32 3.09 -10.81
CA ASP A 116 -7.04 4.05 -11.65
C ASP A 116 -8.26 4.68 -10.96
N LYS A 117 -8.75 4.07 -9.87
CA LYS A 117 -9.88 4.55 -9.05
C LYS A 117 -9.42 5.11 -7.70
N ASP A 118 -8.12 5.23 -7.48
CA ASP A 118 -7.54 5.62 -6.20
C ASP A 118 -7.94 4.67 -5.05
N ASP A 119 -8.15 3.38 -5.35
CA ASP A 119 -8.44 2.34 -4.36
C ASP A 119 -7.14 1.59 -3.98
N LEU A 120 -6.39 2.12 -3.01
CA LEU A 120 -5.05 1.62 -2.70
C LEU A 120 -5.06 0.25 -2.01
N MET A 121 -6.04 -0.02 -1.14
CA MET A 121 -6.10 -1.31 -0.43
C MET A 121 -6.38 -2.52 -1.35
N PRO A 122 -7.37 -2.48 -2.26
CA PRO A 122 -7.55 -3.51 -3.27
C PRO A 122 -6.34 -3.66 -4.20
N ALA A 123 -5.71 -2.56 -4.61
CA ALA A 123 -4.49 -2.59 -5.42
C ALA A 123 -3.36 -3.34 -4.71
N ARG A 124 -3.09 -3.00 -3.44
CA ARG A 124 -2.10 -3.66 -2.60
C ARG A 124 -2.31 -5.16 -2.53
N ARG A 125 -3.55 -5.59 -2.25
CA ARG A 125 -3.87 -7.02 -2.15
C ARG A 125 -3.60 -7.75 -3.46
N ALA A 126 -4.05 -7.18 -4.58
CA ALA A 126 -3.84 -7.79 -5.89
C ALA A 126 -2.34 -7.89 -6.25
N LEU A 127 -1.56 -6.86 -5.96
CA LEU A 127 -0.10 -6.88 -6.17
C LEU A 127 0.61 -7.91 -5.29
N MET A 128 0.21 -8.07 -4.03
CA MET A 128 0.77 -9.09 -3.14
C MET A 128 0.55 -10.50 -3.69
N ASN A 129 -0.64 -10.76 -4.27
CA ASN A 129 -0.91 -12.05 -4.92
C ASN A 129 -0.01 -12.27 -6.14
N VAL A 130 0.19 -11.24 -6.98
CA VAL A 130 1.09 -11.36 -8.15
C VAL A 130 2.51 -11.64 -7.71
N LEU A 131 3.01 -10.91 -6.72
CA LEU A 131 4.40 -11.04 -6.25
C LEU A 131 4.64 -12.33 -5.47
N ALA A 132 3.61 -12.92 -4.86
CA ALA A 132 3.69 -14.25 -4.26
C ALA A 132 3.89 -15.35 -5.32
N GLU A 133 3.21 -15.25 -6.45
CA GLU A 133 3.34 -16.21 -7.57
C GLU A 133 4.56 -15.93 -8.44
N GLN A 134 4.91 -14.65 -8.64
CA GLN A 134 6.00 -14.19 -9.51
C GLN A 134 6.76 -13.01 -8.87
N PRO A 135 7.73 -13.28 -7.97
CA PRO A 135 8.48 -12.23 -7.28
C PRO A 135 9.27 -11.29 -8.21
N GLY A 136 9.68 -11.81 -9.39
CA GLY A 136 10.42 -11.08 -10.42
C GLY A 136 9.55 -10.35 -11.45
N ASN A 137 8.23 -10.23 -11.23
CA ASN A 137 7.35 -9.56 -12.17
C ASN A 137 7.60 -8.04 -12.17
N GLY A 138 8.30 -7.54 -13.20
CA GLY A 138 8.68 -6.12 -13.29
C GLY A 138 7.49 -5.16 -13.32
N GLN A 139 6.36 -5.54 -13.92
CA GLN A 139 5.15 -4.71 -13.94
C GLN A 139 4.55 -4.57 -12.53
N ALA A 140 4.49 -5.67 -11.78
CA ALA A 140 4.02 -5.65 -10.40
C ALA A 140 4.93 -4.81 -9.50
N GLN A 141 6.24 -4.88 -9.68
CA GLN A 141 7.21 -4.06 -8.95
C GLN A 141 7.03 -2.57 -9.25
N GLN A 142 6.83 -2.18 -10.52
CA GLN A 142 6.55 -0.79 -10.89
C GLN A 142 5.26 -0.28 -10.23
N MET A 143 4.17 -1.05 -10.30
CA MET A 143 2.90 -0.70 -9.65
C MET A 143 3.04 -0.66 -8.12
N GLN A 144 3.91 -1.48 -7.52
CA GLN A 144 4.19 -1.44 -6.09
C GLN A 144 4.90 -0.15 -5.67
N THR A 145 5.83 0.37 -6.49
CA THR A 145 6.47 1.67 -6.24
C THR A 145 5.47 2.82 -6.34
N GLU A 146 4.60 2.81 -7.35
CA GLU A 146 3.52 3.81 -7.50
C GLU A 146 2.55 3.75 -6.31
N LEU A 147 2.14 2.54 -5.91
CA LEU A 147 1.28 2.35 -4.74
C LEU A 147 1.93 2.91 -3.48
N ALA A 148 3.21 2.59 -3.24
CA ALA A 148 3.91 3.05 -2.05
C ALA A 148 4.03 4.58 -1.97
N SER A 149 4.21 5.27 -3.10
CA SER A 149 4.27 6.75 -3.10
C SER A 149 2.91 7.36 -2.75
N ARG A 150 1.82 6.84 -3.34
CA ARG A 150 0.45 7.30 -3.03
C ARG A 150 0.08 7.02 -1.57
N GLU A 151 0.46 5.87 -1.04
CA GLU A 151 0.20 5.52 0.36
C GLU A 151 0.96 6.43 1.33
N ALA A 152 2.23 6.75 1.03
CA ALA A 152 3.00 7.70 1.83
C ALA A 152 2.37 9.10 1.83
N GLU A 153 1.88 9.56 0.67
CA GLU A 153 1.16 10.82 0.55
C GLU A 153 -0.14 10.81 1.38
N ARG A 154 -0.97 9.78 1.21
CA ARG A 154 -2.19 9.57 2.03
C ARG A 154 -1.87 9.61 3.52
N ASP A 155 -0.84 8.88 3.95
CA ASP A 155 -0.49 8.75 5.37
C ASP A 155 0.00 10.08 5.95
N SER A 156 0.69 10.91 5.15
CA SER A 156 1.06 12.26 5.55
C SER A 156 -0.18 13.15 5.79
N LEU A 157 -1.15 13.11 4.88
CA LEU A 157 -2.40 13.85 4.99
C LEU A 157 -3.24 13.39 6.20
N LEU A 158 -3.31 12.08 6.44
CA LEU A 158 -3.93 11.53 7.63
C LEU A 158 -3.22 11.98 8.91
N GLY A 159 -1.88 12.06 8.89
CA GLY A 159 -1.08 12.64 9.97
C GLY A 159 -1.51 14.08 10.31
N TYR A 160 -1.61 14.94 9.30
CA TYR A 160 -2.07 16.33 9.46
C TYR A 160 -3.53 16.41 9.90
N ALA A 161 -4.42 15.60 9.34
CA ALA A 161 -5.83 15.57 9.72
C ALA A 161 -6.00 15.22 11.21
N ARG A 162 -5.28 14.21 11.70
CA ARG A 162 -5.26 13.84 13.13
C ARG A 162 -4.69 14.96 14.00
N LEU A 163 -3.62 15.63 13.57
CA LEU A 163 -3.04 16.75 14.31
C LEU A 163 -4.04 17.90 14.45
N CYS A 164 -4.69 18.29 13.36
CA CYS A 164 -5.71 19.33 13.37
C CYS A 164 -6.91 18.96 14.24
N ALA A 165 -7.37 17.69 14.18
CA ALA A 165 -8.44 17.20 15.04
C ALA A 165 -8.06 17.28 16.54
N ARG A 166 -6.82 16.92 16.91
CA ARG A 166 -6.34 17.05 18.31
C ARG A 166 -6.31 18.49 18.79
N ASN A 167 -6.04 19.44 17.90
CA ASN A 167 -5.98 20.87 18.21
C ASN A 167 -7.36 21.55 18.13
N GLY A 168 -8.45 20.81 17.88
CA GLY A 168 -9.79 21.37 17.70
C GLY A 168 -9.99 22.15 16.39
N GLN A 169 -9.04 22.07 15.47
CA GLN A 169 -9.09 22.76 14.17
C GLN A 169 -9.84 21.91 13.14
N TRP A 170 -11.16 21.81 13.29
CA TRP A 170 -12.00 20.90 12.51
C TRP A 170 -12.08 21.21 11.01
N VAL A 171 -11.93 22.47 10.59
CA VAL A 171 -11.86 22.83 9.16
C VAL A 171 -10.57 22.30 8.53
N CYS A 172 -9.43 22.42 9.21
CA CYS A 172 -8.16 21.83 8.76
C CYS A 172 -8.25 20.30 8.68
N ALA A 173 -8.86 19.66 9.70
CA ALA A 173 -9.04 18.21 9.72
C ALA A 173 -9.91 17.74 8.54
N TRP A 174 -11.00 18.44 8.26
CA TRP A 174 -11.88 18.18 7.11
C TRP A 174 -11.12 18.24 5.78
N HIS A 175 -10.34 19.30 5.56
CA HIS A 175 -9.61 19.50 4.31
C HIS A 175 -8.57 18.40 4.07
N ASN A 176 -7.74 18.09 5.08
CA ASN A 176 -6.71 17.06 4.95
C ASN A 176 -7.31 15.66 4.82
N ALA A 177 -8.39 15.35 5.54
CA ALA A 177 -9.08 14.07 5.39
C ALA A 177 -9.76 13.93 4.03
N GLY A 178 -10.37 15.01 3.51
CA GLY A 178 -10.93 15.04 2.16
C GLY A 178 -9.86 14.84 1.10
N HIS A 179 -8.71 15.50 1.21
CA HIS A 179 -7.58 15.31 0.31
C HIS A 179 -7.01 13.88 0.39
N ALA A 180 -6.93 13.30 1.60
CA ALA A 180 -6.53 11.90 1.74
C ALA A 180 -7.48 10.94 1.00
N LEU A 181 -8.77 11.26 0.87
CA LEU A 181 -9.73 10.46 0.11
C LEU A 181 -9.60 10.60 -1.41
N THR A 182 -9.00 11.68 -1.91
CA THR A 182 -8.68 11.78 -3.34
C THR A 182 -7.43 10.97 -3.69
N ILE A 183 -6.58 10.65 -2.71
CA ILE A 183 -5.42 9.77 -2.88
C ILE A 183 -5.79 8.30 -2.64
N ASP A 184 -6.68 8.05 -1.67
CA ASP A 184 -7.17 6.72 -1.33
C ASP A 184 -8.67 6.73 -0.98
N ALA A 185 -9.51 6.54 -2.00
CA ALA A 185 -10.96 6.46 -1.85
C ALA A 185 -11.37 5.27 -0.95
N SER A 186 -10.51 4.25 -0.84
CA SER A 186 -10.73 3.06 -0.02
C SER A 186 -10.43 3.29 1.49
N SER A 187 -9.83 4.42 1.88
CA SER A 187 -9.42 4.72 3.25
C SER A 187 -10.60 4.92 4.21
N GLN A 188 -10.80 3.94 5.10
CA GLN A 188 -11.84 4.01 6.14
C GLN A 188 -11.56 5.10 7.18
N GLU A 189 -10.28 5.28 7.51
CA GLU A 189 -9.88 6.27 8.50
C GLU A 189 -10.09 7.71 7.99
N ALA A 190 -9.77 7.98 6.72
CA ALA A 190 -10.01 9.29 6.14
C ALA A 190 -11.52 9.62 6.16
N ARG A 191 -12.39 8.64 5.82
CA ARG A 191 -13.85 8.82 5.93
C ARG A 191 -14.30 9.08 7.36
N ALA A 192 -13.74 8.38 8.34
CA ALA A 192 -14.07 8.56 9.76
C ALA A 192 -13.64 9.93 10.29
N LEU A 193 -12.45 10.42 9.92
CA LEU A 193 -11.98 11.75 10.28
C LEU A 193 -12.82 12.84 9.60
N LEU A 194 -13.16 12.65 8.32
CA LEU A 194 -14.00 13.58 7.57
C LEU A 194 -15.39 13.71 8.20
N SER A 195 -16.06 12.58 8.49
CA SER A 195 -17.40 12.58 9.09
C SER A 195 -17.40 13.23 10.47
N ARG A 196 -16.38 12.95 11.29
CA ARG A 196 -16.20 13.61 12.58
C ARG A 196 -16.00 15.12 12.43
N ALA A 197 -15.16 15.55 11.50
CA ALA A 197 -14.91 16.96 11.27
C ALA A 197 -16.18 17.71 10.85
N ILE A 198 -17.03 17.09 10.01
CA ILE A 198 -18.35 17.66 9.63
C ILE A 198 -19.25 17.79 10.85
N ALA A 199 -19.34 16.75 11.69
CA ALA A 199 -20.18 16.78 12.89
C ALA A 199 -19.76 17.88 13.88
N GLU A 200 -18.46 18.05 14.09
CA GLU A 200 -17.90 19.06 15.00
C GLU A 200 -18.07 20.48 14.48
N GLN A 201 -17.98 20.69 13.16
CA GLN A 201 -18.31 21.99 12.55
C GLN A 201 -19.77 22.37 12.78
N GLY A 202 -20.71 21.42 12.65
CA GLY A 202 -22.12 21.63 12.95
C GLY A 202 -22.37 21.94 14.43
N ALA A 203 -21.68 21.27 15.34
CA ALA A 203 -21.76 21.53 16.78
C ALA A 203 -21.16 22.88 17.17
N HIS A 204 -20.10 23.35 16.50
CA HIS A 204 -19.55 24.68 16.72
C HIS A 204 -20.51 25.77 16.25
N ALA A 205 -21.15 25.58 15.07
CA ALA A 205 -22.13 26.51 14.53
C ALA A 205 -23.34 26.70 15.46
N SER A 206 -23.85 25.61 16.05
CA SER A 206 -24.97 25.69 17.00
C SER A 206 -24.59 26.37 18.32
N ARG A 207 -23.37 26.18 18.82
CA ARG A 207 -22.86 26.89 20.01
C ARG A 207 -22.64 28.38 19.77
N SER A 208 -22.20 28.76 18.58
CA SER A 208 -22.05 30.18 18.22
C SER A 208 -23.39 30.91 18.07
N PHE A 209 -24.47 30.17 17.84
CA PHE A 209 -25.83 30.69 17.73
C PHE A 209 -26.66 30.26 18.95
N ASP A 210 -26.15 30.44 20.17
CA ASP A 210 -26.98 30.26 21.37
C ASP A 210 -27.73 31.57 21.68
N PRO A 211 -29.05 31.68 21.37
CA PRO A 211 -29.85 32.87 21.64
C PRO A 211 -30.13 33.07 23.14
N SER A 212 -29.68 32.15 24.00
CA SER A 212 -29.91 32.19 25.45
C SER A 212 -28.84 33.00 26.20
N LEU A 213 -27.83 33.53 25.50
CA LEU A 213 -26.89 34.50 26.06
C LEU A 213 -27.55 35.88 26.04
N PRO A 214 -28.01 36.42 27.18
CA PRO A 214 -28.55 37.78 27.24
C PRO A 214 -27.47 38.75 26.79
N GLY A 215 -27.85 39.65 25.89
CA GLY A 215 -26.98 40.71 25.39
C GLY A 215 -26.27 41.40 26.55
N ALA A 216 -24.95 41.34 26.54
CA ALA A 216 -24.14 42.25 27.32
C ALA A 216 -24.28 43.63 26.66
N ASP A 217 -25.38 44.31 26.98
CA ASP A 217 -25.61 45.71 26.66
C ASP A 217 -24.57 46.53 27.43
N ASN A 218 -23.55 46.99 26.71
CA ASN A 218 -22.65 48.05 27.17
C ASN A 218 -23.42 49.39 27.11
N GLN A 219 -23.86 49.87 28.27
CA GLN A 219 -24.07 51.29 28.57
C GLN A 219 -23.26 51.67 29.79
#